data_AF-A0A535MUL7-F1
#
_entry.id   AF-A0A535MUL7-F1
#
_cell.length_a   1.000
_cell.length_b   1.000
_cell.length_c   1.000
_cell.angle_alpha   90.00
_cell.angle_beta   90.00
_cell.angle_gamma   90.00
#
_symmetry.space_group_name_H-M   'P 1'
#
loop_
_entity.id
_entity.type
_entity.pdbx_description
1 polymer ?
#
loop_
_entity_poly.entity_id
_entity_poly.type
_entity_poly.pdbx_seq_one_letter_code
_entity_poly.pdbx_strand_id
1 'polypeptide(L)' 'MATKVRVEYAYDPESRNWSFRVPSLGIVGGADTREEAERQVIEAVAFTLEGDEDGLAPTQAEVRYLNVEIAS' A
#
# COMPACT_ATOMS: atom_id res chain seq x y z
N MET A 1 -6.19 1.38 -23.35
CA MET A 1 -7.23 1.90 -22.43
C MET A 1 -6.53 2.40 -21.19
N ALA A 2 -6.99 3.49 -20.56
CA ALA A 2 -6.43 3.97 -19.30
C ALA A 2 -7.37 3.59 -18.16
N THR A 3 -6.90 2.77 -17.23
CA THR A 3 -7.63 2.40 -16.02
C THR A 3 -7.40 3.48 -14.97
N LYS A 4 -8.47 3.95 -14.33
CA LYS A 4 -8.37 4.87 -13.18
C LYS A 4 -8.49 4.06 -11.89
N VAL A 5 -7.52 4.21 -11.00
CA VAL A 5 -7.55 3.64 -9.65
C VAL A 5 -7.76 4.75 -8.62
N ARG A 6 -8.55 4.49 -7.58
CA ARG A 6 -8.78 5.44 -6.49
C ARG A 6 -7.64 5.32 -5.49
N VAL A 7 -6.96 6.45 -5.25
CA VAL A 7 -5.94 6.58 -4.19
C VAL A 7 -6.44 7.56 -3.14
N GLU A 8 -6.33 7.18 -1.88
CA GLU A 8 -6.63 8.04 -0.74
C GLU A 8 -5.31 8.41 -0.05
N TYR A 9 -5.12 9.68 0.28
CA TYR A 9 -3.94 10.17 1.00
C TYR A 9 -4.38 10.89 2.27
N ALA A 10 -3.59 10.75 3.34
CA ALA A 10 -3.80 11.48 4.58
C ALA A 10 -2.45 11.89 5.19
N TYR A 11 -2.35 13.14 5.64
CA TYR A 11 -1.21 13.61 6.41
C TYR A 11 -1.45 13.38 7.90
N ASP A 12 -0.50 12.76 8.58
CA ASP A 12 -0.49 12.65 10.03
C ASP A 12 0.46 13.71 10.63
N PRO A 13 -0.07 14.70 11.38
CA PRO A 13 0.77 15.73 11.98
C PRO A 13 1.65 15.20 13.13
N GLU A 14 1.31 14.08 13.78
CA GLU A 14 2.09 13.54 14.89
C GLU A 14 3.37 12.87 14.41
N SER A 15 3.25 11.99 13.42
CA SER A 15 4.40 11.33 12.78
C SER A 15 5.04 12.16 11.66
N ARG A 16 4.41 13.28 11.28
CA ARG A 16 4.83 14.20 10.22
C ARG A 16 5.02 13.51 8.87
N ASN A 17 4.21 12.49 8.57
CA ASN A 17 4.27 11.74 7.34
C ASN A 17 2.95 11.76 6.57
N TRP A 18 3.01 11.33 5.32
CA TRP A 18 1.87 11.04 4.46
C TRP A 18 1.64 9.54 4.40
N SER A 19 0.40 9.12 4.63
CA SER A 19 -0.07 7.78 4.34
C SER A 19 -0.83 7.76 3.02
N PHE A 20 -0.86 6.59 2.38
CA PHE A 20 -1.71 6.34 1.22
C PHE A 20 -2.34 4.95 1.28
N ARG A 21 -3.49 4.80 0.62
CA ARG A 21 -4.11 3.49 0.36
C ARG A 21 -4.76 3.44 -1.00
N VAL A 22 -4.73 2.24 -1.60
CA VAL A 22 -5.46 1.89 -2.82
C VAL A 22 -6.43 0.75 -2.48
N PRO A 23 -7.66 1.07 -2.03
CA PRO A 23 -8.57 0.07 -1.46
C PRO A 23 -8.87 -1.10 -2.40
N SER A 24 -8.96 -0.84 -3.71
CA SER A 24 -9.26 -1.87 -4.71
C SER A 24 -8.13 -2.88 -4.93
N LEU A 25 -6.90 -2.57 -4.49
CA LEU A 25 -5.71 -3.41 -4.66
C LEU A 25 -5.12 -3.88 -3.32
N GLY A 26 -5.74 -3.53 -2.19
CA GLY A 26 -5.21 -3.89 -0.86
C GLY A 26 -3.87 -3.23 -0.51
N ILE A 27 -3.45 -2.19 -1.25
CA ILE A 27 -2.18 -1.49 -1.04
C ILE A 27 -2.35 -0.45 0.07
N VAL A 28 -1.41 -0.42 1.01
CA VAL A 28 -1.23 0.62 2.03
C VAL A 28 0.26 0.95 2.13
N GLY A 29 0.60 2.22 2.29
CA GLY A 29 1.98 2.65 2.48
C GLY A 29 2.05 4.07 3.03
N GLY A 30 3.25 4.61 3.11
CA GLY A 30 3.48 5.98 3.56
C GLY A 30 4.89 6.47 3.33
N ALA A 31 5.07 7.78 3.36
CA ALA A 31 6.31 8.48 3.11
C ALA A 31 6.37 9.82 3.84
N ASP A 32 7.58 10.37 4.02
CA ASP A 32 7.76 11.64 4.71
C ASP A 32 7.16 12.84 3.95
N THR A 33 7.09 12.77 2.62
CA THR A 33 6.54 13.85 1.77
C THR A 33 5.38 13.37 0.91
N ARG A 34 4.57 14.33 0.45
CA ARG A 34 3.42 14.06 -0.42
C ARG A 34 3.88 13.47 -1.75
N GLU A 35 4.92 14.04 -2.32
CA GLU A 35 5.49 13.68 -3.62
C GLU A 35 6.09 12.27 -3.58
N GLU A 36 6.74 11.91 -2.48
CA GLU A 36 7.29 10.58 -2.29
C GLU A 36 6.18 9.53 -2.12
N ALA A 37 5.09 9.86 -1.40
CA ALA A 37 3.92 8.99 -1.32
C ALA A 37 3.27 8.77 -2.70
N GLU A 38 3.27 9.78 -3.57
CA GLU A 38 2.78 9.63 -4.96
C GLU A 38 3.67 8.73 -5.81
N ARG A 39 5.00 8.88 -5.68
CA ARG A 39 5.95 7.99 -6.37
C ARG A 39 5.76 6.53 -5.92
N GLN A 40 5.71 6.30 -4.61
CA GLN A 40 5.56 4.97 -4.05
C GLN A 40 4.23 4.30 -4.41
N VAL A 41 3.12 5.05 -4.47
CA VAL A 41 1.85 4.42 -4.88
C VAL A 41 1.88 3.97 -6.33
N ILE A 42 2.52 4.71 -7.23
CA ILE A 42 2.64 4.33 -8.64
C ILE A 42 3.44 3.04 -8.77
N GLU A 43 4.57 2.95 -8.07
CA GLU A 43 5.41 1.75 -8.03
C GLU A 43 4.66 0.53 -7.46
N ALA A 44 3.94 0.71 -6.35
CA ALA A 44 3.16 -0.36 -5.73
C ALA A 44 2.00 -0.83 -6.61
N VAL A 45 1.31 0.09 -7.29
CA VAL A 45 0.23 -0.25 -8.25
C VAL A 45 0.79 -1.01 -9.45
N ALA A 46 1.90 -0.55 -10.03
CA ALA A 46 2.56 -1.24 -11.14
C ALA A 46 2.95 -2.67 -10.75
N PHE A 47 3.64 -2.82 -9.62
CA PHE A 47 4.06 -4.13 -9.10
C PHE A 47 2.87 -5.08 -8.86
N THR A 48 1.78 -4.56 -8.27
CA THR A 48 0.59 -5.38 -7.98
C THR A 48 -0.09 -5.85 -9.26
N LEU A 49 -0.20 -4.98 -10.28
CA LEU A 49 -0.83 -5.33 -11.55
C LEU A 49 0.04 -6.25 -12.42
N GLU A 50 1.36 -6.09 -12.38
CA GLU A 50 2.30 -6.99 -13.06
C GLU A 50 2.33 -8.38 -12.40
N GLY A 51 2.33 -8.44 -11.07
CA GLY A 51 2.35 -9.71 -10.31
C GLY A 51 1.08 -10.55 -10.45
N ASP A 52 -0.06 -9.93 -10.73
CA ASP A 52 -1.33 -10.64 -11.01
C ASP A 52 -1.30 -11.40 -12.35
N GLU A 53 -0.47 -10.99 -13.33
CA GLU A 53 -0.37 -11.69 -14.63
C GLU A 53 0.34 -13.04 -14.53
N ASP A 54 1.27 -13.20 -13.59
CA ASP A 54 2.05 -14.42 -13.44
C ASP A 54 1.40 -15.47 -12.52
N GLY A 55 0.31 -15.14 -11.81
CA GLY A 55 -0.45 -16.08 -10.95
C GLY A 55 0.36 -16.71 -9.79
N LEU A 56 1.62 -16.29 -9.63
CA LEU A 56 2.52 -16.74 -8.59
C LEU A 56 2.39 -15.78 -7.42
N ALA A 57 1.37 -15.99 -6.59
CA ALA A 57 1.44 -15.53 -5.20
C ALA A 57 2.83 -15.92 -4.67
N PRO A 58 3.56 -15.03 -3.97
CA PRO A 58 4.92 -15.29 -3.55
C PRO A 58 4.96 -16.64 -2.86
N THR A 59 5.58 -17.62 -3.52
CA THR A 59 5.54 -19.05 -3.14
C THR A 59 6.20 -19.31 -1.79
N GLN A 60 6.74 -18.25 -1.17
CA GLN A 60 7.50 -18.27 0.06
C GLN A 60 7.24 -17.03 0.94
N ALA A 61 6.00 -16.54 1.00
CA ALA A 61 5.65 -15.56 2.03
C ALA A 61 5.71 -16.22 3.42
N GLU A 62 6.58 -15.74 4.29
CA GLU A 62 6.59 -16.16 5.70
C GLU A 62 5.37 -15.57 6.40
N VAL A 63 4.42 -16.42 6.78
CA VAL A 63 3.22 -16.01 7.52
C VAL A 63 3.47 -16.17 9.02
N ARG A 64 3.26 -15.09 9.77
CA ARG A 64 3.31 -15.07 11.24
C ARG A 64 2.00 -14.53 11.81
N TYR A 65 1.52 -15.15 12.86
CA TYR A 65 0.36 -14.69 13.62
C TYR A 65 0.84 -13.92 14.85
N LEU A 66 0.22 -12.77 15.12
CA LEU A 66 0.49 -11.95 16.30
C LEU A 66 -0.74 -11.99 17.22
N ASN A 67 -0.53 -12.23 18.50
CA ASN A 67 -1.57 -12.05 19.50
C ASN A 67 -1.71 -10.55 19.79
N VAL A 68 -2.88 -9.98 19.53
CA VAL A 68 -3.14 -8.55 19.74
C VAL A 68 -4.13 -8.40 20.89
N GLU A 69 -3.71 -7.72 21.96
CA GLU A 69 -4.60 -7.28 23.03
C GLU A 69 -4.97 -5.81 22.78
N ILE A 70 -6.27 -5.53 22.59
CA ILE A 70 -6.77 -4.17 22.41
C ILE A 70 -7.13 -3.63 23.79
N ALA A 71 -6.32 -2.72 24.32
CA ALA A 71 -6.69 -1.96 25.52
C ALA A 71 -7.88 -1.04 25.16
N SER A 72 -8.96 -1.16 25.93
CA SER A 72 -10.18 -0.34 25.81
C SER A 72 -10.09 0.91 26.68
#